data_AF-T1DF01-F1
#
_entry.id   AF-T1DF01-F1
#
_cell.length_a   1.000
_cell.length_b   1.000
_cell.length_c   1.000
_cell.angle_alpha   90.00
_cell.angle_beta   90.00
_cell.angle_gamma   90.00
#
_symmetry.space_group_name_H-M   'P 1'
#
loop_
_entity.id
_entity.type
_entity.pdbx_description
1 polymer ?
#
loop_
_entity_poly.entity_id
_entity_poly.type
_entity_poly.pdbx_seq_one_letter_code
_entity_poly.pdbx_strand_id
1 'polypeptide(L)' 'ADDKKMDMEKCFGIAKAGKNDCSSNKSAHSCAGQATKDRDPMDFVAVPKGTCEKIADGQLKKM' A
#
# COMPACT_ATOMS: atom_id res chain seq x y z
N ALA A 1 -25.63 4.83 14.16
CA ALA A 1 -25.05 4.41 12.88
C ALA A 1 -23.56 4.28 13.12
N ASP A 2 -23.04 3.05 13.01
CA ASP A 2 -21.64 2.68 13.25
C ASP A 2 -20.65 3.55 12.47
N ASP A 3 -20.00 4.46 13.19
CA ASP A 3 -18.78 5.15 12.76
C ASP A 3 -17.60 4.16 12.86
N LYS A 4 -17.58 3.15 11.97
CA LYS A 4 -16.37 2.34 11.78
C LYS A 4 -15.39 3.21 10.98
N LYS A 5 -14.54 3.97 11.68
CA LYS A 5 -13.26 4.43 11.11
C LYS A 5 -12.60 3.18 10.49
N MET A 6 -12.64 3.07 9.16
CA MET A 6 -11.86 2.05 8.46
C MET A 6 -10.41 2.43 8.72
N ASP A 7 -9.80 1.79 9.72
CA ASP A 7 -8.35 1.80 9.88
C ASP A 7 -7.79 1.34 8.54
N MET A 8 -7.12 2.23 7.82
CA MET A 8 -6.44 1.90 6.58
C MET A 8 -5.02 1.47 6.93
N GLU A 9 -4.57 0.36 6.36
CA GLU A 9 -3.21 -0.14 6.48
C GLU A 9 -2.45 0.05 5.17
N LYS A 10 -1.15 0.33 5.27
CA LYS A 10 -0.28 0.41 4.09
C LYS A 10 0.16 -1.00 3.71
N CYS A 11 -0.38 -1.51 2.63
CA CYS A 11 -0.02 -2.83 2.10
C CYS A 11 1.02 -2.71 1.01
N PHE A 12 2.23 -3.19 1.27
CA PHE A 12 3.37 -3.12 0.35
C PHE A 12 3.42 -4.33 -0.57
N GLY A 13 4.03 -4.18 -1.75
CA GLY A 13 4.22 -5.29 -2.69
C GLY A 13 2.95 -5.70 -3.46
N ILE A 14 1.84 -4.96 -3.32
CA ILE A 14 0.59 -5.22 -4.06
C ILE A 14 0.29 -4.17 -5.13
N ALA A 15 1.03 -3.06 -5.14
CA ALA A 15 0.87 -2.00 -6.13
C ALA A 15 1.27 -2.50 -7.51
N LYS A 16 0.48 -2.16 -8.54
CA LYS A 16 0.92 -2.32 -9.94
C LYS A 16 1.78 -1.13 -10.36
N ALA A 17 2.55 -1.29 -11.43
CA ALA A 17 3.24 -0.19 -12.07
C ALA A 17 2.25 0.95 -12.37
N GLY A 18 2.59 2.17 -11.97
CA GLY A 18 1.75 3.34 -12.08
C GLY A 18 0.50 3.35 -11.19
N LYS A 19 0.36 2.42 -10.23
CA LYS A 19 -0.82 2.29 -9.36
C LYS A 19 -0.47 2.09 -7.89
N ASN A 20 0.58 2.77 -7.41
CA ASN A 20 0.88 2.90 -6.00
C ASN A 20 0.24 4.16 -5.40
N ASP A 21 -0.06 4.12 -4.09
CA ASP A 21 -0.52 5.28 -3.34
C ASP A 21 0.68 6.15 -2.89
N CYS A 22 0.43 7.45 -2.73
CA CYS A 22 1.45 8.41 -2.30
C CYS A 22 1.67 8.26 -0.79
N SER A 23 2.85 7.82 -0.34
CA SER A 23 3.28 8.05 1.05
C SER A 23 4.41 9.05 1.07
N SER A 24 4.12 10.17 1.70
CA SER A 24 5.09 11.04 2.31
C SER A 24 6.11 10.19 3.09
N ASN A 25 7.38 10.40 2.76
CA ASN A 25 8.60 10.11 3.53
C ASN A 25 9.50 8.92 3.15
N LYS A 26 9.06 7.80 2.54
CA LYS A 26 10.00 6.69 2.21
C LYS A 26 9.63 5.78 1.01
N SER A 27 8.66 6.13 0.17
CA SER A 27 8.48 5.37 -1.10
C SER A 27 9.71 5.58 -1.98
N ALA A 28 10.09 4.59 -2.79
CA ALA A 28 11.21 4.69 -3.73
C ALA A 28 11.04 5.84 -4.76
N HIS A 29 9.84 6.42 -4.83
CA HIS A 29 9.43 7.44 -5.78
C HIS A 29 8.61 8.54 -5.07
N SER A 30 8.67 9.78 -5.56
CA SER A 30 8.15 10.96 -4.85
C SER A 30 6.62 11.06 -4.75
N CYS A 31 5.83 10.21 -5.42
CA CYS A 31 4.37 10.34 -5.50
C CYS A 31 3.66 9.07 -6.01
N ALA A 32 2.33 9.06 -5.88
CA ALA A 32 1.42 8.07 -6.47
C ALA A 32 1.61 7.99 -7.99
N GLY A 33 1.44 6.80 -8.55
CA GLY A 33 1.55 6.55 -9.98
C GLY A 33 2.98 6.52 -10.51
N GLN A 34 3.98 6.52 -9.64
CA GLN A 34 5.40 6.44 -10.04
C GLN A 34 6.02 5.06 -9.82
N ALA A 35 5.24 4.08 -9.35
CA ALA A 35 5.67 2.69 -9.36
C ALA A 35 6.13 2.29 -10.76
N THR A 36 7.42 1.98 -10.91
CA THR A 36 7.99 1.55 -12.20
C THR A 36 7.83 0.05 -12.42
N LYS A 37 7.55 -0.70 -11.36
CA LYS A 37 7.44 -2.15 -11.37
C LYS A 37 6.15 -2.58 -10.71
N ASP A 38 5.59 -3.67 -11.22
CA ASP A 38 4.54 -4.38 -10.50
C ASP A 38 5.11 -5.00 -9.23
N ARG A 39 4.33 -4.93 -8.16
CA ARG A 39 4.62 -5.51 -6.84
C ARG A 39 5.94 -5.05 -6.23
N ASP A 40 6.28 -3.77 -6.43
CA ASP A 40 7.48 -3.22 -5.79
C ASP A 40 7.31 -3.24 -4.26
N PRO A 41 8.23 -3.84 -3.49
CA PRO A 41 8.15 -3.91 -2.03
C PRO A 41 8.33 -2.55 -1.34
N MET A 42 8.78 -1.52 -2.08
CA MET A 42 8.89 -0.15 -1.60
C MET A 42 7.63 0.68 -1.88
N ASP A 43 6.72 0.17 -2.70
CA ASP A 43 5.43 0.79 -2.97
C ASP A 43 4.31 0.10 -2.21
N PHE A 44 3.32 0.90 -1.81
CA PHE A 44 2.16 0.43 -1.07
C PHE A 44 0.86 0.92 -1.68
N VAL A 45 -0.22 0.25 -1.29
CA VAL A 45 -1.60 0.67 -1.50
C VAL A 45 -2.27 0.74 -0.13
N ALA A 46 -3.02 1.82 0.12
CA ALA A 46 -3.82 1.97 1.32
C ALA A 46 -5.08 1.11 1.19
N VAL A 47 -5.16 0.06 2.00
CA VAL A 47 -6.29 -0.88 2.02
C VAL A 47 -6.93 -0.90 3.40
N PRO A 48 -8.20 -1.31 3.54
CA PRO A 48 -8.78 -1.49 4.87
C PRO A 48 -8.00 -2.52 5.68
N LYS A 49 -7.86 -2.29 6.98
CA LYS A 49 -7.12 -3.17 7.91
C LYS A 49 -7.59 -4.62 7.84
N GLY A 50 -6.63 -5.54 7.82
CA GLY A 50 -6.87 -6.98 7.61
C GLY A 50 -7.16 -7.36 6.16
N THR A 51 -7.02 -6.44 5.20
CA THR A 51 -7.11 -6.74 3.77
C THR A 51 -5.74 -7.14 3.23
N CYS A 52 -4.67 -6.52 3.71
CA CYS A 52 -3.33 -6.82 3.22
C CYS A 52 -2.94 -8.28 3.44
N GLU A 53 -3.28 -8.85 4.60
CA GLU A 53 -3.05 -10.26 4.93
C GLU A 53 -3.87 -11.23 4.07
N LYS A 54 -4.93 -10.74 3.41
CA LYS A 54 -5.77 -11.52 2.49
C LYS A 54 -5.28 -11.45 1.05
N ILE A 55 -4.34 -10.56 0.75
CA ILE A 55 -3.78 -10.39 -0.59
C ILE A 55 -2.50 -11.21 -0.68
N ALA A 56 -2.44 -12.12 -1.66
CA ALA A 56 -1.22 -12.86 -1.95
C ALA A 56 -0.08 -11.89 -2.27
N ASP A 57 1.08 -12.11 -1.64
CA ASP A 57 2.28 -11.26 -1.70
C ASP A 57 2.15 -9.89 -1.01
N GLY A 58 1.02 -9.60 -0.37
CA GLY A 58 0.84 -8.39 0.42
C GLY A 58 1.62 -8.40 1.71
N GLN A 59 2.45 -7.39 1.92
CA GLN A 59 3.24 -7.26 3.15
C GLN A 59 2.90 -5.98 3.88
N LEU A 60 2.52 -6.14 5.14
CA LEU A 60 2.52 -5.04 6.09
C LEU A 60 3.98 -4.81 6.47
N LYS A 61 4.52 -3.64 6.11
CA LYS A 61 5.81 -3.22 6.62
C LYS A 61 5.62 -2.89 8.09
N LYS A 62 5.72 -3.91 8.95
CA LYS A 62 5.92 -3.75 10.39
C LYS A 62 7.20 -2.93 10.54
N MET A 63 7.02 -1.65 10.82
CA MET A 63 8.11 -0.78 11.27
C MET A 63 8.74 -1.37 12.54
#